data_AF-A0A1D7XIK1-F1
#
_entry.id   AF-A0A1D7XIK1-F1
#
_cell.length_a   1.000
_cell.length_b   1.000
_cell.length_c   1.000
_cell.angle_alpha   90.00
_cell.angle_beta   90.00
_cell.angle_gamma   90.00
#
_symmetry.space_group_name_H-M   'P 1'
#
loop_
_entity.id
_entity.type
_entity.pdbx_description
1 polymer ?
#
loop_
_entity_poly.entity_id
_entity_poly.type
_entity_poly.pdbx_seq_one_letter_code
_entity_poly.pdbx_strand_id
1 'polypeptide(L)'
;MNNFEDFLMDNFEDTQEIEREVTIGGKKKLMKFRPISAEMGDRIRKKNRKTKLIKGQRIMETDQDKYISDLIIETTTCPDLKNSELQASWGVLGAEELLNAMKAKMRDGEFSDWSSIVGEVNGYDKSVNDLIEEAKN
;
A
#
# COMPACT_ATOMS: atom_id res chain seq x y z
N MET A 1 -21.46 -29.78 4.58
CA MET A 1 -20.20 -30.56 4.55
C MET A 1 -19.11 -29.65 5.10
N ASN A 2 -18.28 -30.13 6.02
CA ASN A 2 -17.15 -29.34 6.53
C ASN A 2 -16.11 -29.25 5.42
N ASN A 3 -16.00 -28.09 4.78
CA ASN A 3 -15.11 -27.86 3.66
C ASN A 3 -13.68 -27.53 4.13
N PHE A 4 -13.13 -28.37 5.01
CA PHE A 4 -11.80 -28.17 5.60
C PHE A 4 -10.71 -28.05 4.53
N GLU A 5 -10.87 -28.77 3.41
CA GLU A 5 -9.93 -28.74 2.28
C GLU A 5 -9.78 -27.32 1.71
N ASP A 6 -10.86 -26.52 1.62
CA ASP A 6 -10.80 -25.11 1.16
C ASP A 6 -9.83 -24.23 1.97
N PHE A 7 -9.54 -24.61 3.22
CA PHE A 7 -8.66 -23.85 4.11
C PHE A 7 -7.23 -24.40 4.15
N LEU A 8 -6.88 -25.37 3.30
CA LEU A 8 -5.50 -25.80 3.10
C LEU A 8 -4.74 -24.80 2.22
N MET A 9 -3.45 -24.64 2.48
CA MET A 9 -2.59 -23.63 1.84
C MET A 9 -2.64 -23.67 0.30
N ASP A 10 -2.72 -24.87 -0.28
CA ASP A 10 -2.73 -25.07 -1.73
C ASP A 10 -4.02 -24.54 -2.41
N ASN A 11 -5.07 -24.27 -1.63
CA ASN A 11 -6.34 -23.71 -2.11
C ASN A 11 -6.42 -22.18 -1.97
N PHE A 12 -5.39 -21.53 -1.42
CA PHE A 12 -5.30 -20.07 -1.40
C PHE A 12 -4.70 -19.57 -2.71
N GLU A 13 -5.37 -18.63 -3.36
CA GLU A 13 -4.86 -17.99 -4.56
C GLU A 13 -3.74 -16.99 -4.25
N ASP A 14 -2.71 -17.00 -5.10
CA ASP A 14 -1.66 -15.98 -5.06
C ASP A 14 -2.20 -14.63 -5.54
N THR A 15 -1.82 -13.57 -4.83
CA THR A 15 -2.16 -12.20 -5.24
C THR A 15 -1.48 -11.84 -6.56
N GLN A 16 -2.26 -11.45 -7.56
CA GLN A 16 -1.75 -11.02 -8.86
C GLN A 16 -1.27 -9.56 -8.85
N GLU A 17 -0.35 -9.23 -9.75
CA GLU A 17 0.01 -7.84 -10.00
C GLU A 17 -1.06 -7.15 -10.84
N ILE A 18 -1.41 -5.93 -10.43
CA ILE A 18 -2.41 -5.09 -11.06
C ILE A 18 -1.71 -3.90 -11.71
N GLU A 19 -1.98 -3.69 -13.00
CA GLU A 19 -1.48 -2.53 -13.75
C GLU A 19 -2.48 -1.37 -13.67
N ARG A 20 -1.97 -0.16 -13.39
CA ARG A 20 -2.75 1.09 -13.38
C ARG A 20 -1.96 2.22 -14.02
N GLU A 21 -2.67 3.12 -14.70
CA GLU A 21 -2.10 4.35 -15.22
C GLU A 21 -2.15 5.43 -14.14
N VAL A 22 -0.99 5.97 -13.75
CA VAL A 22 -0.87 7.00 -12.71
C VAL A 22 -0.19 8.23 -13.29
N THR A 23 -0.69 9.42 -12.96
CA THR A 23 -0.03 10.67 -13.34
C THR A 23 1.03 11.02 -12.31
N ILE A 24 2.29 11.03 -12.70
CA ILE A 24 3.42 11.37 -11.84
C ILE A 24 4.23 12.48 -12.50
N GLY A 25 4.31 13.65 -11.86
CA GLY A 25 5.05 14.80 -12.37
C GLY A 25 4.47 15.32 -13.69
N GLY A 26 3.14 15.34 -13.79
CA GLY A 26 2.40 15.77 -14.99
C GLY A 26 2.46 14.80 -16.18
N LYS A 27 3.07 13.61 -16.03
CA LYS A 27 3.11 12.59 -17.09
C LYS A 27 2.43 11.31 -16.63
N LYS A 28 1.62 10.74 -17.51
CA LYS A 28 1.02 9.42 -17.28
C LYS A 28 2.08 8.33 -17.40
N LYS A 29 2.11 7.43 -16.43
CA LYS A 29 3.01 6.29 -16.37
C LYS A 29 2.22 5.04 -16.02
N LEU A 30 2.54 3.94 -16.68
CA LEU A 30 2.01 2.63 -16.31
C LEU A 30 2.80 2.11 -15.11
N MET A 31 2.09 1.83 -14.02
CA MET A 31 2.67 1.34 -12.76
C MET A 31 2.04 0.00 -12.38
N LYS A 32 2.80 -0.79 -11.61
CA LYS A 32 2.39 -2.12 -11.14
C LYS A 32 2.25 -2.12 -9.63
N PHE A 33 1.21 -2.81 -9.17
CA PHE A 33 0.85 -2.90 -7.77
C PHE A 33 0.55 -4.34 -7.39
N ARG A 34 0.92 -4.74 -6.19
CA ARG A 34 0.57 -6.05 -5.64
C ARG A 34 -0.06 -5.85 -4.25
N PRO A 35 -1.26 -6.40 -4.01
CA PRO A 35 -1.86 -6.38 -2.68
C PRO A 35 -0.91 -6.97 -1.64
N ILE A 36 -0.83 -6.35 -0.47
CA ILE A 36 -0.04 -6.89 0.64
C ILE A 36 -0.83 -7.97 1.38
N SER A 37 -0.12 -8.92 2.00
CA SER A 37 -0.76 -9.89 2.89
C SER A 37 -1.36 -9.20 4.12
N ALA A 38 -2.39 -9.80 4.70
CA ALA A 38 -2.99 -9.30 5.95
C ALA A 38 -1.95 -9.18 7.08
N GLU A 39 -0.99 -10.10 7.13
CA GLU A 39 0.12 -10.07 8.08
C GLU A 39 1.03 -8.84 7.86
N MET A 40 1.37 -8.52 6.61
CA MET A 40 2.14 -7.32 6.28
C MET A 40 1.36 -6.06 6.64
N GLY A 41 0.06 -6.01 6.35
CA GLY A 41 -0.80 -4.89 6.75
C GLY A 41 -0.81 -4.68 8.27
N ASP A 42 -0.86 -5.76 9.05
CA ASP A 42 -0.74 -5.70 10.51
C ASP A 42 0.62 -5.18 10.97
N ARG A 43 1.71 -5.59 10.31
CA ARG A 43 3.07 -5.11 10.61
C ARG A 43 3.17 -3.60 10.35
N ILE A 44 2.67 -3.12 9.22
CA ILE A 44 2.67 -1.68 8.88
C ILE A 44 1.83 -0.88 9.87
N ARG A 45 0.61 -1.36 10.21
CA ARG A 45 -0.25 -0.70 11.21
C ARG A 45 0.42 -0.61 12.58
N LYS A 46 1.05 -1.71 13.04
CA LYS A 46 1.75 -1.75 14.33
C LYS A 46 2.99 -0.85 14.33
N LYS A 47 3.78 -0.86 13.25
CA LYS A 47 4.98 -0.02 13.08
C LYS A 47 4.64 1.47 13.19
N ASN A 48 3.50 1.88 12.65
CA ASN A 48 3.08 3.28 12.61
C ASN A 48 2.23 3.71 13.81
N ARG A 49 1.99 2.82 14.79
CA ARG A 49 1.24 3.14 16.01
C ARG A 49 2.15 3.72 17.08
N LYS A 50 1.86 4.94 17.53
CA LYS A 50 2.53 5.61 18.66
C LYS A 50 1.64 5.52 19.90
N THR A 51 2.23 5.12 21.02
CA THR A 51 1.57 5.19 22.33
C THR A 51 2.08 6.44 23.06
N LYS A 52 1.18 7.34 23.44
CA LYS A 52 1.48 8.48 24.31
C LYS A 52 0.80 8.29 25.66
N LEU A 53 1.48 8.66 26.74
CA LEU A 53 0.89 8.71 28.08
C LEU A 53 0.59 10.19 28.40
N ILE A 54 -0.68 10.56 28.44
CA ILE A 54 -1.10 11.92 28.78
C ILE A 54 -1.94 11.85 30.05
N LYS A 55 -1.47 12.51 31.12
CA LYS A 55 -2.16 12.56 32.43
C LYS A 55 -2.56 11.18 32.98
N GLY A 56 -1.70 10.17 32.80
CA GLY A 56 -1.95 8.79 33.26
C GLY A 56 -2.85 7.96 32.33
N GLN A 57 -3.43 8.55 31.28
CA GLN A 57 -4.19 7.83 30.26
C GLN A 57 -3.29 7.44 29.09
N ARG A 58 -3.36 6.17 28.69
CA ARG A 58 -2.68 5.66 27.49
C ARG A 58 -3.50 6.01 26.25
N ILE A 59 -2.99 6.93 25.44
CA ILE A 59 -3.57 7.32 24.15
C ILE A 59 -2.78 6.62 23.05
N MET A 60 -3.50 6.04 22.09
CA MET A 60 -2.90 5.35 20.95
C MET A 60 -3.23 6.14 19.69
N GLU A 61 -2.21 6.66 19.04
CA GLU A 61 -2.30 7.44 17.81
C GLU A 61 -1.58 6.68 16.70
N THR A 62 -2.08 6.78 15.47
CA THR A 62 -1.38 6.26 14.29
C THR A 62 -0.77 7.44 13.54
N ASP A 63 0.50 7.31 13.18
CA ASP A 63 1.15 8.22 12.25
C ASP A 63 0.60 7.94 10.85
N GLN A 64 -0.41 8.71 10.45
CA GLN A 64 -1.18 8.48 9.22
C GLN A 64 -0.28 8.67 7.98
N ASP A 65 0.54 9.71 7.95
CA ASP A 65 1.44 10.00 6.83
C ASP A 65 2.49 8.90 6.63
N LYS A 66 3.07 8.39 7.72
CA LYS A 66 4.03 7.30 7.66
C LYS A 66 3.35 5.98 7.31
N TYR A 67 2.14 5.74 7.80
CA TYR A 67 1.32 4.59 7.43
C TYR A 67 1.03 4.55 5.92
N ILE A 68 0.56 5.65 5.35
CA ILE A 68 0.31 5.75 3.89
C ILE A 68 1.61 5.55 3.12
N SER A 69 2.70 6.20 3.54
CA SER A 69 3.99 6.09 2.85
C SER A 69 4.54 4.66 2.85
N ASP A 70 4.47 3.97 3.99
CA ASP A 70 4.84 2.55 4.08
C ASP A 70 3.94 1.68 3.20
N LEU A 71 2.62 1.95 3.16
CA LEU A 71 1.69 1.20 2.33
C LEU A 71 2.02 1.35 0.84
N ILE A 72 2.29 2.58 0.38
CA ILE A 72 2.70 2.84 -1.01
C ILE A 72 3.98 2.09 -1.37
N ILE A 73 4.99 2.11 -0.49
CA ILE A 73 6.27 1.44 -0.68
C ILE A 73 6.11 -0.07 -0.78
N GLU A 74 5.25 -0.67 0.05
CA GLU A 74 5.04 -2.13 0.06
C GLU A 74 4.14 -2.62 -1.06
N THR A 75 3.18 -1.80 -1.52
CA THR A 75 2.22 -2.18 -2.57
C THR A 75 2.73 -1.89 -3.98
N THR A 76 3.58 -0.89 -4.19
CA THR A 76 4.07 -0.53 -5.55
C THR A 76 5.24 -1.43 -5.94
N THR A 77 5.05 -2.28 -6.95
CA THR A 77 6.11 -3.18 -7.47
C THR A 77 6.82 -2.62 -8.69
N CYS A 78 6.19 -1.69 -9.44
CA CYS A 78 6.85 -0.95 -10.50
C CYS A 78 6.36 0.51 -10.53
N PRO A 79 7.24 1.51 -10.28
CA PRO A 79 8.65 1.35 -9.90
C PRO A 79 8.80 0.72 -8.50
N ASP A 80 9.77 -0.18 -8.34
CA ASP A 80 10.13 -0.72 -7.02
C ASP A 80 10.93 0.33 -6.22
N LEU A 81 10.30 0.92 -5.20
CA LEU A 81 10.94 1.94 -4.38
C LEU A 81 12.10 1.40 -3.52
N LYS A 82 12.20 0.09 -3.35
CA LYS A 82 13.29 -0.57 -2.61
C LYS A 82 14.50 -0.88 -3.51
N ASN A 83 14.36 -0.70 -4.82
CA ASN A 83 15.43 -0.96 -5.77
C ASN A 83 16.60 0.03 -5.57
N SER A 84 17.80 -0.52 -5.33
CA SER A 84 18.99 0.28 -5.02
C SER A 84 19.49 1.11 -6.20
N GLU A 85 19.35 0.63 -7.45
CA GLU A 85 19.74 1.38 -8.65
C GLU A 85 18.83 2.59 -8.86
N LEU A 86 17.52 2.42 -8.67
CA LEU A 86 16.56 3.53 -8.71
C LEU A 86 16.86 4.55 -7.61
N GLN A 87 17.05 4.13 -6.37
CA GLN A 87 17.42 5.03 -5.27
C GLN A 87 18.72 5.80 -5.58
N ALA A 88 19.75 5.11 -6.10
CA ALA A 88 21.01 5.72 -6.50
C ALA A 88 20.82 6.76 -7.63
N SER A 89 19.97 6.47 -8.61
CA SER A 89 19.67 7.41 -9.72
C SER A 89 19.00 8.70 -9.23
N TRP A 90 18.28 8.65 -8.10
CA TRP A 90 17.67 9.79 -7.44
C TRP A 90 18.58 10.44 -6.39
N GLY A 91 19.76 9.86 -6.11
CA GLY A 91 20.70 10.37 -5.12
C GLY A 91 20.24 10.22 -3.67
N VAL A 92 19.36 9.25 -3.40
CA VAL A 92 18.75 9.01 -2.08
C VAL A 92 19.12 7.63 -1.54
N LEU A 93 18.97 7.45 -0.23
CA LEU A 93 19.16 6.16 0.43
C LEU A 93 17.88 5.77 1.18
N GLY A 94 17.24 4.70 0.73
CA GLY A 94 16.01 4.17 1.32
C GLY A 94 14.75 4.54 0.53
N ALA A 95 13.75 3.65 0.63
CA ALA A 95 12.49 3.78 -0.10
C ALA A 95 11.66 4.98 0.35
N GLU A 96 11.71 5.34 1.64
CA GLU A 96 11.01 6.51 2.19
C GLU A 96 11.57 7.82 1.59
N GLU A 97 12.89 7.94 1.50
CA GLU A 97 13.55 9.10 0.88
C GLU A 97 13.28 9.18 -0.63
N LEU A 98 13.26 8.04 -1.32
CA LEU A 98 12.87 7.99 -2.72
C LEU A 98 11.42 8.44 -2.93
N LEU A 99 10.49 7.95 -2.11
CA LEU A 99 9.11 8.39 -2.17
C LEU A 99 9.01 9.89 -1.93
N ASN A 100 9.70 10.44 -0.93
CA ASN A 100 9.71 11.87 -0.63
C ASN A 100 10.30 12.69 -1.79
N ALA A 101 11.39 12.23 -2.41
CA ALA A 101 11.97 12.87 -3.58
C ALA A 101 11.01 12.88 -4.77
N MET A 102 10.26 11.80 -4.99
CA MET A 102 9.20 11.74 -5.99
C MET A 102 8.04 12.70 -5.62
N LYS A 103 7.58 12.71 -4.36
CA LYS A 103 6.53 13.63 -3.87
C LYS A 103 6.87 15.09 -4.19
N ALA A 104 8.13 15.48 -4.02
CA ALA A 104 8.60 16.84 -4.33
C ALA A 104 8.57 17.20 -5.83
N LYS A 105 8.37 16.22 -6.73
CA LYS A 105 8.29 16.41 -8.19
C LYS A 105 6.88 16.24 -8.75
N MET A 106 5.88 15.99 -7.90
CA MET A 106 4.49 15.81 -8.29
C MET A 106 3.59 16.84 -7.61
N ARG A 107 2.37 16.98 -8.11
CA ARG A 107 1.32 17.79 -7.45
C ARG A 107 0.69 17.01 -6.30
N ASP A 108 0.14 17.70 -5.32
CA ASP A 108 -0.54 17.08 -4.17
C ASP A 108 -1.65 16.10 -4.60
N GLY A 109 -2.47 16.50 -5.58
CA GLY A 109 -3.50 15.63 -6.17
C GLY A 109 -2.94 14.37 -6.84
N GLU A 110 -1.76 14.45 -7.47
CA GLU A 110 -1.12 13.27 -8.09
C GLU A 110 -0.65 12.26 -7.03
N PHE A 111 -0.17 12.75 -5.88
CA PHE A 111 0.16 11.89 -4.74
C PHE A 111 -1.09 11.30 -4.08
N SER A 112 -2.16 12.09 -3.97
CA SER A 112 -3.46 11.61 -3.48
C SER A 112 -4.01 10.50 -4.37
N ASP A 113 -3.95 10.66 -5.70
CA ASP A 113 -4.41 9.64 -6.65
C ASP A 113 -3.62 8.33 -6.50
N TRP A 114 -2.29 8.41 -6.37
CA TRP A 114 -1.45 7.22 -6.13
C TRP A 114 -1.81 6.55 -4.80
N SER A 115 -2.05 7.33 -3.74
CA SER A 115 -2.45 6.81 -2.43
C SER A 115 -3.82 6.11 -2.49
N SER A 116 -4.77 6.68 -3.22
CA SER A 116 -6.10 6.08 -3.44
C SER A 116 -6.01 4.76 -4.19
N ILE A 117 -5.26 4.70 -5.29
CA ILE A 117 -5.03 3.47 -6.06
C ILE A 117 -4.43 2.37 -5.17
N VAL A 118 -3.46 2.73 -4.32
CA VAL A 118 -2.87 1.79 -3.35
C VAL A 118 -3.93 1.29 -2.35
N GLY A 119 -4.84 2.15 -1.89
CA GLY A 119 -5.98 1.76 -1.05
C GLY A 119 -6.94 0.79 -1.76
N GLU A 120 -7.30 1.08 -3.01
CA GLU A 120 -8.14 0.22 -3.85
C GLU A 120 -7.51 -1.15 -4.08
N VAL A 121 -6.23 -1.20 -4.47
CA VAL A 121 -5.49 -2.47 -4.70
C VAL A 121 -5.45 -3.34 -3.45
N ASN A 122 -5.29 -2.74 -2.27
CA ASN A 122 -5.31 -3.48 -1.01
C ASN A 122 -6.73 -3.78 -0.49
N GLY A 123 -7.78 -3.38 -1.22
CA GLY A 123 -9.17 -3.61 -0.85
C GLY A 123 -9.66 -2.77 0.34
N TYR A 124 -9.00 -1.64 0.63
CA TYR A 124 -9.37 -0.73 1.73
C TYR A 124 -10.47 0.26 1.33
N ASP A 125 -10.70 0.46 0.03
CA ASP A 125 -11.77 1.30 -0.49
C ASP A 125 -13.11 0.56 -0.64
N LYS A 126 -13.26 -0.63 -0.04
CA LYS A 126 -14.52 -1.39 -0.08
C LYS A 126 -15.58 -0.77 0.82
N SER A 127 -16.15 0.36 0.38
CA SER A 127 -17.53 0.72 0.70
C SER A 127 -18.49 -0.13 -0.16
N VAL A 128 -18.93 -1.24 0.41
CA VAL A 128 -20.27 -1.85 0.29
C VAL A 128 -20.69 -2.66 -0.96
N ASN A 129 -20.21 -2.47 -2.21
CA ASN A 129 -20.87 -3.15 -3.37
C ASN A 129 -20.17 -4.32 -4.09
N ASP A 130 -18.84 -4.46 -4.08
CA ASP A 130 -18.17 -5.44 -4.96
C ASP A 130 -17.90 -6.83 -4.35
N LEU A 131 -18.40 -7.11 -3.14
CA LEU A 131 -18.31 -8.45 -2.53
C LEU A 131 -19.51 -9.34 -2.85
N ILE A 132 -20.46 -8.90 -3.68
CA ILE A 132 -21.74 -9.61 -3.94
C ILE A 132 -21.77 -10.33 -5.30
N GLU A 133 -20.94 -9.98 -6.28
CA GLU A 133 -21.02 -10.55 -7.64
C GLU A 133 -20.18 -11.83 -7.87
N GLU A 134 -19.08 -12.07 -7.14
CA GLU A 134 -18.22 -13.25 -7.41
C GLU A 134 -18.58 -14.51 -6.61
N ALA A 135 -19.51 -14.46 -5.66
CA ALA A 135 -19.97 -15.67 -4.96
C ALA A 135 -21.18 -16.37 -5.63
N LYS A 136 -21.55 -15.94 -6.86
CA LYS A 136 -22.75 -16.42 -7.57
C LYS A 136 -22.49 -17.07 -8.94
N ASN A 137 -21.24 -17.27 -9.35
CA ASN A 137 -20.91 -18.07 -10.55
C ASN A 137 -20.16 -19.35 -10.16
#